data_AF-A0A125QD13-F1
#
_entry.id   AF-A0A125QD13-F1
#
_cell.length_a   1.000
_cell.length_b   1.000
_cell.length_c   1.000
_cell.angle_alpha   90.00
_cell.angle_beta   90.00
_cell.angle_gamma   90.00
#
_symmetry.space_group_name_H-M   'P 1'
#
loop_
_entity.id
_entity.type
_entity.pdbx_description
1 polymer ?
#
loop_
_entity_poly.entity_id
_entity_poly.type
_entity_poly.pdbx_seq_one_letter_code
_entity_poly.pdbx_strand_id
1 'polypeptide(L)'
;MNIVSDIKAALATISGSLTGLKEQLATTNQQIAGANAKLQALYDAPLSLEDYGIYLKATIAQRGDSELRTWALERVQPHPSYGKSYAELPWSRFEEANGDFASNPMMLAMTLPNTFDAMCFFMPDVVYEKLMERLREVAGRRWNNTEYPPVAERRQQRDSLQDELKTLQAQRADLMAQIEAITGEFKK
;
A
#
# COMPACT_ATOMS: atom_id res chain seq x y z
N MET A 1 -66.06 0.34 13.25
CA MET A 1 -64.60 0.54 13.16
C MET A 1 -64.19 1.40 14.34
N ASN A 2 -63.34 0.89 15.22
CA ASN A 2 -62.91 1.60 16.41
C ASN A 2 -61.54 2.22 16.13
N ILE A 3 -61.54 3.45 15.63
CA ILE A 3 -60.34 4.19 15.19
C ILE A 3 -59.21 4.14 16.23
N VAL A 4 -59.56 4.11 17.52
CA VAL A 4 -58.59 4.01 18.63
C VAL A 4 -57.86 2.66 18.67
N SER A 5 -58.54 1.54 18.35
CA SER A 5 -57.87 0.23 18.29
C SER A 5 -56.90 0.16 17.11
N ASP A 6 -57.30 0.74 15.98
CA ASP A 6 -56.53 0.69 14.74
C ASP A 6 -55.26 1.54 14.86
N ILE A 7 -55.35 2.72 15.50
CA ILE A 7 -54.18 3.56 15.83
C ILE A 7 -53.22 2.85 16.79
N LYS A 8 -53.73 2.16 17.82
CA LYS A 8 -52.89 1.40 18.77
C LYS A 8 -52.14 0.26 18.08
N ALA A 9 -52.80 -0.47 17.18
CA ALA A 9 -52.18 -1.54 16.42
C ALA A 9 -51.09 -1.01 15.46
N ALA A 10 -51.34 0.12 14.79
CA ALA A 10 -50.36 0.78 13.94
C ALA A 10 -49.13 1.23 14.75
N LEU A 11 -49.34 1.88 15.91
CA LEU A 11 -48.25 2.31 16.79
C LEU A 11 -47.40 1.13 17.29
N ALA A 12 -48.03 0.02 17.66
CA ALA A 12 -47.33 -1.19 18.08
C ALA A 12 -46.45 -1.76 16.95
N THR A 13 -46.97 -1.76 15.72
CA THR A 13 -46.25 -2.24 14.52
C THR A 13 -45.03 -1.36 14.22
N ILE A 14 -45.20 -0.04 14.28
CA ILE A 14 -44.11 0.92 14.05
C ILE A 14 -43.05 0.80 15.14
N SER A 15 -43.47 0.67 16.40
CA SER A 15 -42.56 0.48 17.53
C SER A 15 -41.73 -0.80 17.40
N GLY A 16 -42.36 -1.90 16.98
CA GLY A 16 -41.67 -3.17 16.71
C GLY A 16 -40.66 -3.05 15.58
N SER A 17 -41.04 -2.38 14.48
CA SER A 17 -40.17 -2.14 13.33
C SER A 17 -38.96 -1.29 13.71
N LEU A 18 -39.17 -0.23 14.50
CA LEU A 18 -38.09 0.63 14.99
C LEU A 18 -37.11 -0.13 15.89
N THR A 19 -37.61 -1.00 16.76
CA THR A 19 -36.76 -1.87 17.60
C THR A 19 -35.93 -2.80 16.74
N GLY A 20 -36.53 -3.48 15.75
CA GLY A 20 -35.82 -4.37 14.83
C GLY A 20 -34.74 -3.64 14.02
N LEU A 21 -35.01 -2.44 13.51
CA LEU A 21 -34.01 -1.63 12.81
C LEU A 21 -32.84 -1.21 13.72
N LYS A 22 -33.12 -0.86 14.98
CA LYS A 22 -32.08 -0.51 15.95
C LYS A 22 -31.21 -1.71 16.31
N GLU A 23 -31.80 -2.90 16.43
CA GLU A 23 -31.07 -4.15 16.64
C GLU A 23 -30.17 -4.46 15.45
N GLN A 24 -30.70 -4.40 14.22
CA GLN A 24 -29.91 -4.58 13.00
C GLN A 24 -28.78 -3.56 12.88
N LEU A 25 -29.02 -2.30 13.25
CA LEU A 25 -28.00 -1.26 13.27
C LEU A 25 -26.90 -1.58 14.29
N ALA A 26 -27.26 -2.05 15.48
CA ALA A 26 -26.31 -2.47 16.50
C ALA A 26 -25.45 -3.66 16.02
N THR A 27 -26.07 -4.68 15.43
CA THR A 27 -25.37 -5.83 14.84
C THR A 27 -24.42 -5.39 13.72
N THR A 28 -24.88 -4.52 12.82
CA THR A 28 -24.04 -4.00 11.71
C THR A 28 -22.84 -3.23 12.26
N ASN A 29 -23.03 -2.39 13.29
CA ASN A 29 -21.93 -1.67 13.93
C ASN A 29 -20.92 -2.63 14.58
N GLN A 30 -21.39 -3.72 15.21
CA GLN A 30 -20.51 -4.74 15.79
C GLN A 30 -19.70 -5.47 14.70
N GLN A 31 -20.33 -5.80 13.58
CA GLN A 31 -19.64 -6.41 12.43
C GLN A 31 -18.57 -5.47 11.86
N ILE A 32 -18.88 -4.18 11.70
CA ILE A 32 -17.91 -3.16 11.27
C ILE A 32 -16.72 -3.10 12.24
N ALA A 33 -16.99 -3.05 13.55
CA ALA A 33 -15.93 -3.03 14.56
C ALA A 33 -15.07 -4.30 14.50
N GLY A 34 -15.69 -5.47 14.32
CA GLY A 34 -14.99 -6.74 14.17
C GLY A 34 -14.12 -6.82 12.92
N ALA A 35 -14.64 -6.36 11.76
CA ALA A 35 -13.89 -6.32 10.52
C ALA A 35 -12.70 -5.35 10.61
N ASN A 36 -12.88 -4.17 11.21
CA ASN A 36 -11.78 -3.23 11.48
C ASN A 36 -10.72 -3.82 12.41
N ALA A 37 -11.12 -4.54 13.47
CA ALA A 37 -10.18 -5.19 14.37
C ALA A 37 -9.37 -6.29 13.66
N LYS A 38 -10.00 -7.09 12.80
CA LYS A 38 -9.31 -8.09 11.96
C LYS A 38 -8.33 -7.43 10.98
N LEU A 39 -8.75 -6.35 10.33
CA LEU A 39 -7.90 -5.59 9.41
C LEU A 39 -6.66 -5.06 10.16
N GLN A 40 -6.86 -4.46 11.34
CA GLN A 40 -5.77 -3.98 12.18
C GLN A 40 -4.83 -5.11 12.60
N ALA A 41 -5.37 -6.27 13.00
CA ALA A 41 -4.57 -7.44 13.37
C ALA A 41 -3.69 -7.96 12.20
N LEU A 42 -4.16 -7.87 10.95
CA LEU A 42 -3.35 -8.22 9.78
C LEU A 42 -2.15 -7.27 9.57
N TYR A 43 -2.34 -5.97 9.86
CA TYR A 43 -1.30 -4.95 9.76
C TYR A 43 -0.31 -5.01 10.92
N ASP A 44 -0.78 -5.31 12.13
CA ASP A 44 0.06 -5.43 13.33
C ASP A 44 0.82 -6.75 13.39
N ALA A 45 0.38 -7.77 12.63
CA ALA A 45 1.06 -9.05 12.56
C ALA A 45 2.50 -8.86 12.04
N PRO A 46 3.51 -9.40 12.74
CA PRO A 46 4.88 -9.22 12.34
C PRO A 46 5.20 -10.00 11.06
N LEU A 47 6.26 -9.61 10.36
CA LEU A 47 6.69 -10.26 9.11
C LEU A 47 7.54 -11.49 9.38
N SER A 48 7.33 -12.53 8.58
CA SER A 48 8.30 -13.61 8.42
C SER A 48 9.58 -13.07 7.78
N LEU A 49 10.70 -13.78 7.95
CA LEU A 49 11.95 -13.42 7.30
C LEU A 49 11.82 -13.47 5.76
N GLU A 50 11.00 -14.39 5.24
CA GLU A 50 10.73 -14.52 3.81
C GLU A 50 9.97 -13.31 3.27
N ASP A 51 8.88 -12.91 3.94
CA ASP A 51 8.12 -11.72 3.55
C ASP A 51 8.95 -10.45 3.66
N TYR A 52 9.80 -10.34 4.70
CA TYR A 52 10.76 -9.23 4.82
C TYR A 52 11.70 -9.19 3.61
N GLY A 53 12.18 -10.34 3.14
CA GLY A 53 13.03 -10.45 1.96
C GLY A 53 12.40 -9.82 0.71
N ILE A 54 11.08 -9.93 0.54
CA ILE A 54 10.36 -9.28 -0.57
C ILE A 54 10.52 -7.74 -0.50
N TYR A 55 10.35 -7.15 0.68
CA TYR A 55 10.52 -5.71 0.89
C TYR A 55 11.97 -5.28 0.74
N LEU A 56 12.92 -6.08 1.23
CA LEU A 56 14.34 -5.81 1.07
C LEU A 56 14.72 -5.79 -0.42
N LYS A 57 14.26 -6.79 -1.19
CA LYS A 57 14.51 -6.86 -2.63
C LYS A 57 13.93 -5.66 -3.37
N ALA A 58 12.70 -5.26 -3.05
CA ALA A 58 12.07 -4.07 -3.62
C ALA A 58 12.84 -2.78 -3.27
N THR A 59 13.33 -2.67 -2.03
CA THR A 59 14.11 -1.51 -1.58
C THR A 59 15.45 -1.40 -2.31
N ILE A 60 16.14 -2.53 -2.52
CA ILE A 60 17.38 -2.59 -3.30
C ILE A 60 17.11 -2.14 -4.74
N ALA A 61 16.05 -2.67 -5.38
CA ALA A 61 15.68 -2.26 -6.73
C ALA A 61 15.38 -0.75 -6.81
N GLN A 62 14.62 -0.21 -5.86
CA GLN A 62 14.30 1.22 -5.81
C GLN A 62 15.55 2.10 -5.66
N ARG A 63 16.51 1.68 -4.83
CA ARG A 63 17.80 2.38 -4.68
C ARG A 63 18.66 2.32 -5.94
N GLY A 64 18.63 1.21 -6.66
CA GLY A 64 19.33 1.11 -7.95
C GLY A 64 18.69 1.97 -9.05
N ASP A 65 17.36 2.04 -9.09
CA ASP A 65 16.60 2.75 -10.13
C ASP A 65 16.76 4.28 -10.06
N SER A 66 16.86 4.85 -8.86
CA SER A 66 17.09 6.31 -8.71
C SER A 66 18.36 6.78 -9.42
N GLU A 67 19.40 5.94 -9.41
CA GLU A 67 20.69 6.24 -10.07
C GLU A 67 20.60 6.08 -11.58
N LEU A 68 19.98 4.98 -12.06
CA LEU A 68 19.76 4.76 -13.49
C LEU A 68 18.95 5.90 -14.11
N ARG A 69 17.90 6.34 -13.41
CA ARG A 69 17.03 7.42 -13.87
C ARG A 69 17.82 8.70 -14.09
N THR A 70 18.68 9.09 -13.15
CA THR A 70 19.49 10.31 -13.28
C THR A 70 20.45 10.21 -14.47
N TRP A 71 21.19 9.10 -14.57
CA TRP A 71 22.10 8.84 -15.70
C TRP A 71 21.38 8.85 -17.05
N ALA A 72 20.20 8.25 -17.13
CA ALA A 72 19.40 8.20 -18.36
C ALA A 72 18.84 9.57 -18.74
N LEU A 73 18.37 10.35 -17.75
CA LEU A 73 17.80 11.67 -17.98
C LEU A 73 18.83 12.65 -18.56
N GLU A 74 20.06 12.67 -18.04
CA GLU A 74 21.13 13.55 -18.57
C GLU A 74 21.45 13.28 -20.05
N ARG A 75 21.12 12.09 -20.56
CA ARG A 75 21.36 11.74 -21.97
C ARG A 75 20.37 12.33 -22.93
N VAL A 76 19.14 12.51 -22.48
CA VAL A 76 18.02 12.91 -23.32
C VAL A 76 17.44 14.27 -22.93
N GLN A 77 17.89 14.84 -21.81
CA GLN A 77 17.45 16.15 -21.32
C GLN A 77 18.64 17.10 -21.14
N PRO A 78 18.44 18.42 -21.36
CA PRO A 78 19.47 19.42 -21.13
C PRO A 78 20.00 19.40 -19.69
N HIS A 79 21.33 19.32 -19.54
CA HIS A 79 21.96 19.39 -18.23
C HIS A 79 22.03 20.84 -17.70
N PRO A 80 21.72 21.12 -16.42
CA PRO A 80 21.72 22.49 -15.88
C PRO A 80 23.03 23.26 -16.09
N SER A 81 24.19 22.59 -16.02
CA SER A 81 25.51 23.23 -16.14
C SER A 81 25.98 23.49 -17.58
N TYR A 82 25.46 22.79 -18.58
CA TYR A 82 25.98 22.87 -19.96
C TYR A 82 24.89 23.12 -21.02
N GLY A 83 23.61 23.15 -20.63
CA GLY A 83 22.48 23.56 -21.46
C GLY A 83 22.09 22.62 -22.61
N LYS A 84 22.80 21.49 -22.78
CA LYS A 84 22.53 20.46 -23.79
C LYS A 84 22.49 19.08 -23.16
N SER A 85 21.74 18.17 -23.77
CA SER A 85 21.76 16.74 -23.43
C SER A 85 22.95 16.05 -24.09
N TYR A 86 23.35 14.85 -23.62
CA TYR A 86 24.41 14.09 -24.32
C TYR A 86 24.04 13.74 -25.77
N ALA A 87 22.76 13.50 -26.06
CA ALA A 87 22.28 13.20 -27.42
C ALA A 87 22.49 14.36 -28.41
N GLU A 88 22.68 15.58 -27.92
CA GLU A 88 22.88 16.79 -28.72
C GLU A 88 24.36 17.22 -28.79
N LEU A 89 25.26 16.50 -28.10
CA LEU A 89 26.68 16.80 -28.13
C LEU A 89 27.31 16.33 -29.45
N PRO A 90 28.25 17.11 -30.03
CA PRO A 90 28.97 16.68 -31.23
C PRO A 90 29.85 15.46 -30.93
N TRP A 91 30.09 14.62 -31.95
CA TRP A 91 30.94 13.42 -31.82
C TRP A 91 32.33 13.75 -31.27
N SER A 92 32.90 14.91 -31.62
CA SER A 92 34.19 15.38 -31.11
C SER A 92 34.25 15.56 -29.58
N ARG A 93 33.11 15.47 -28.87
CA ARG A 93 33.08 15.43 -27.41
C ARG A 93 33.45 14.04 -26.86
N PHE A 94 33.22 12.99 -27.63
CA PHE A 94 33.43 11.60 -27.22
C PHE A 94 34.75 11.02 -27.73
N GLU A 95 35.26 11.55 -28.85
CA GLU A 95 36.43 11.05 -29.54
C GLU A 95 37.29 12.21 -30.05
N GLU A 96 38.60 12.09 -29.85
CA GLU A 96 39.61 13.02 -30.34
C GLU A 96 39.95 12.72 -31.81
N ALA A 97 40.58 13.68 -32.51
CA ALA A 97 40.92 13.52 -33.94
C ALA A 97 41.93 12.39 -34.22
N ASN A 98 42.65 11.93 -33.20
CA ASN A 98 43.58 10.81 -33.28
C ASN A 98 42.91 9.44 -33.00
N GLY A 99 41.60 9.41 -32.71
CA GLY A 99 40.83 8.21 -32.39
C GLY A 99 40.79 7.87 -30.90
N ASP A 100 41.41 8.67 -30.02
CA ASP A 100 41.35 8.45 -28.57
C ASP A 100 40.01 8.91 -27.98
N PHE A 101 39.56 8.30 -26.88
CA PHE A 101 38.32 8.70 -26.23
C PHE A 101 38.48 9.99 -25.40
N ALA A 102 37.79 11.05 -25.81
CA ALA A 102 37.86 12.39 -25.21
C ALA A 102 36.99 12.54 -23.93
N SER A 103 36.03 11.63 -23.70
CA SER A 103 35.15 11.66 -22.54
C SER A 103 34.84 10.26 -22.05
N ASN A 104 34.66 10.11 -20.75
CA ASN A 104 34.10 8.89 -20.20
C ASN A 104 32.56 8.99 -20.22
N PRO A 105 31.85 8.31 -21.15
CA PRO A 105 30.39 8.31 -21.16
C PRO A 105 29.80 7.62 -19.92
N MET A 106 30.62 6.83 -19.21
CA MET A 106 30.29 6.22 -17.92
C MET A 106 30.68 7.11 -16.73
N MET A 107 30.91 8.41 -16.94
CA MET A 107 30.80 9.39 -15.86
C MET A 107 29.35 9.42 -15.37
N LEU A 108 28.98 8.42 -14.57
CA LEU A 108 27.91 8.54 -13.59
C LEU A 108 28.29 9.76 -12.77
N ALA A 109 27.52 10.84 -12.92
CA ALA A 109 27.79 12.17 -12.36
C ALA A 109 28.54 12.03 -11.04
N MET A 110 29.77 12.53 -10.99
CA MET A 110 30.86 12.18 -10.06
C MET A 110 30.54 12.20 -8.55
N THR A 111 29.68 11.31 -8.10
CA THR A 111 29.49 10.81 -6.74
C THR A 111 28.21 9.98 -6.86
N LEU A 112 28.29 8.66 -7.07
CA LEU A 112 27.32 7.82 -6.36
C LEU A 112 27.55 8.20 -4.89
N PRO A 113 26.68 8.99 -4.24
CA PRO A 113 27.01 9.57 -2.93
C PRO A 113 27.24 8.46 -1.90
N ASN A 114 26.70 7.29 -2.23
CA ASN A 114 26.66 6.09 -1.44
C ASN A 114 27.06 4.88 -2.30
N THR A 115 28.22 4.28 -1.98
CA THR A 115 28.70 3.02 -2.58
C THR A 115 27.64 1.92 -2.53
N PHE A 116 26.74 1.93 -1.54
CA PHE A 116 25.68 0.95 -1.43
C PHE A 116 24.63 1.08 -2.55
N ASP A 117 24.21 2.29 -2.90
CA ASP A 117 23.20 2.49 -3.95
C ASP A 117 23.77 2.12 -5.33
N ALA A 118 25.07 2.38 -5.54
CA ALA A 118 25.83 1.87 -6.68
C ALA A 118 25.78 0.34 -6.79
N MET A 119 26.01 -0.36 -5.67
CA MET A 119 25.92 -1.83 -5.64
C MET A 119 24.49 -2.30 -5.89
N CYS A 120 23.48 -1.58 -5.37
CA CYS A 120 22.08 -1.88 -5.65
C CYS A 120 21.72 -1.70 -7.13
N PHE A 121 22.38 -0.77 -7.83
CA PHE A 121 22.24 -0.61 -9.28
C PHE A 121 22.96 -1.70 -10.08
N PHE A 122 24.26 -1.89 -9.86
CA PHE A 122 25.08 -2.80 -10.67
C PHE A 122 24.87 -4.28 -10.35
N MET A 123 24.55 -4.60 -9.10
CA MET A 123 24.49 -5.97 -8.60
C MET A 123 23.35 -6.20 -7.59
N PRO A 124 22.09 -5.83 -7.93
CA PRO A 124 20.95 -5.91 -7.01
C PRO A 124 20.74 -7.30 -6.41
N ASP A 125 20.81 -8.35 -7.24
CA ASP A 125 20.60 -9.71 -6.75
C ASP A 125 21.73 -10.18 -5.83
N VAL A 126 22.99 -9.79 -6.09
CA VAL A 126 24.12 -10.13 -5.21
C VAL A 126 23.98 -9.45 -3.85
N VAL A 127 23.59 -8.17 -3.84
CA VAL A 127 23.32 -7.42 -2.60
C VAL A 127 22.20 -8.10 -1.82
N TYR A 128 21.10 -8.43 -2.48
CA TYR A 128 19.97 -9.11 -1.86
C TYR A 128 20.38 -10.45 -1.24
N GLU A 129 21.03 -11.32 -2.01
CA GLU A 129 21.44 -12.65 -1.54
C GLU A 129 22.42 -12.55 -0.36
N LYS A 130 23.42 -11.65 -0.42
CA LYS A 130 24.38 -11.49 0.68
C LYS A 130 23.75 -10.96 1.96
N LEU A 131 22.81 -10.02 1.86
CA LEU A 131 22.09 -9.50 3.02
C LEU A 131 21.15 -10.56 3.61
N MET A 132 20.42 -11.29 2.77
CA MET A 132 19.52 -12.35 3.23
C MET A 132 20.27 -13.55 3.80
N GLU A 133 21.38 -13.96 3.20
CA GLU A 133 22.31 -14.97 3.73
C GLU A 133 22.76 -14.57 5.14
N ARG A 134 23.26 -13.33 5.31
CA ARG A 134 23.70 -12.85 6.61
C ARG A 134 22.58 -12.75 7.64
N LEU A 135 21.39 -12.31 7.23
CA LEU A 135 20.22 -12.29 8.10
C LEU A 135 19.82 -13.69 8.55
N ARG A 136 19.81 -14.68 7.64
CA ARG A 136 19.52 -16.08 7.98
C ARG A 136 20.54 -16.64 8.98
N GLU A 137 21.83 -16.36 8.80
CA GLU A 137 22.90 -16.76 9.72
C GLU A 137 22.73 -16.14 11.10
N VAL A 138 22.53 -14.83 11.18
CA VAL A 138 22.51 -14.09 12.44
C VAL A 138 21.18 -14.27 13.17
N ALA A 139 20.06 -14.16 12.46
CA ALA A 139 18.75 -14.34 13.05
C ALA A 139 18.55 -15.80 13.49
N GLY A 140 18.98 -16.76 12.68
CA GLY A 140 18.72 -18.17 12.92
C GLY A 140 17.23 -18.41 13.20
N ARG A 141 16.91 -19.13 14.27
CA ARG A 141 15.52 -19.36 14.74
C ARG A 141 14.91 -18.18 15.51
N ARG A 142 15.65 -17.09 15.75
CA ARG A 142 15.17 -15.94 16.56
C ARG A 142 14.21 -15.06 15.78
N TRP A 143 14.38 -14.96 14.47
CA TRP A 143 13.37 -14.37 13.59
C TRP A 143 12.40 -15.48 13.17
N ASN A 144 11.60 -15.91 14.14
CA ASN A 144 10.39 -16.68 13.91
C ASN A 144 9.26 -15.71 13.51
N ASN A 145 8.13 -16.21 12.99
CA ASN A 145 6.83 -15.53 12.70
C ASN A 145 6.06 -16.32 11.61
N THR A 146 6.38 -17.61 11.43
CA THR A 146 5.78 -18.45 10.38
C THR A 146 4.36 -18.89 10.71
N GLU A 147 3.91 -18.65 11.94
CA GLU A 147 2.54 -18.84 12.40
C GLU A 147 1.57 -17.79 11.84
N TYR A 148 2.08 -16.64 11.40
CA TYR A 148 1.27 -15.61 10.76
C TYR A 148 1.16 -15.91 9.26
N PRO A 149 0.01 -15.61 8.62
CA PRO A 149 -0.13 -15.76 7.17
C PRO A 149 0.95 -14.99 6.42
N PRO A 150 1.43 -15.47 5.26
CA PRO A 150 2.32 -14.69 4.39
C PRO A 150 1.67 -13.36 3.96
N VAL A 151 2.47 -12.34 3.68
CA VAL A 151 1.96 -11.00 3.32
C VAL A 151 1.05 -11.04 2.09
N ALA A 152 1.35 -11.90 1.12
CA ALA A 152 0.50 -12.08 -0.07
C ALA A 152 -0.92 -12.50 0.32
N GLU A 153 -1.06 -13.43 1.26
CA GLU A 153 -2.35 -13.87 1.77
C GLU A 153 -3.02 -12.78 2.61
N ARG A 154 -2.26 -12.07 3.46
CA ARG A 154 -2.79 -10.92 4.23
C ARG A 154 -3.39 -9.85 3.33
N ARG A 155 -2.78 -9.59 2.16
CA ARG A 155 -3.33 -8.64 1.16
C ARG A 155 -4.67 -9.12 0.61
N GLN A 156 -4.83 -10.40 0.31
CA GLN A 156 -6.11 -10.98 -0.13
C GLN A 156 -7.19 -10.89 0.96
N GLN A 157 -6.81 -11.18 2.21
CA GLN A 157 -7.72 -11.07 3.36
C GLN A 157 -8.11 -9.61 3.63
N ARG A 158 -7.16 -8.67 3.52
CA ARG A 158 -7.41 -7.24 3.62
C ARG A 158 -8.42 -6.78 2.56
N ASP A 159 -8.20 -7.14 1.29
CA ASP A 159 -9.06 -6.70 0.20
C ASP A 159 -10.49 -7.22 0.40
N SER A 160 -10.64 -8.49 0.81
CA SER A 160 -11.94 -9.08 1.17
C SER A 160 -12.62 -8.33 2.33
N LEU A 161 -11.88 -8.01 3.39
CA LEU A 161 -12.40 -7.26 4.54
C LEU A 161 -12.78 -5.81 4.17
N GLN A 162 -12.06 -5.18 3.24
CA GLN A 162 -12.38 -3.84 2.75
C GLN A 162 -13.69 -3.83 1.96
N ASP A 163 -13.92 -4.85 1.13
CA ASP A 163 -15.19 -5.03 0.42
C ASP A 163 -16.36 -5.31 1.37
N GLU A 164 -16.14 -6.14 2.40
CA GLU A 164 -17.12 -6.38 3.47
C GLU A 164 -17.46 -5.09 4.22
N LEU A 165 -16.45 -4.31 4.62
CA LEU A 165 -16.63 -3.03 5.29
C LEU A 165 -17.44 -2.04 4.46
N LYS A 166 -17.17 -1.96 3.15
CA LYS A 166 -17.94 -1.09 2.24
C LYS A 166 -19.42 -1.47 2.22
N THR A 167 -19.71 -2.77 2.18
CA THR A 167 -21.08 -3.30 2.20
C THR A 167 -21.78 -2.99 3.52
N LEU A 168 -21.11 -3.26 4.65
CA LEU A 168 -21.65 -2.99 5.98
C LEU A 168 -21.87 -1.49 6.22
N GLN A 169 -20.98 -0.63 5.71
CA GLN A 169 -21.13 0.83 5.82
C GLN A 169 -22.35 1.33 5.02
N ALA A 170 -22.59 0.79 3.83
CA ALA A 170 -23.79 1.09 3.05
C ALA A 170 -25.06 0.63 3.78
N GLN A 171 -25.07 -0.59 4.32
CA GLN A 171 -26.18 -1.11 5.12
C GLN A 171 -26.44 -0.26 6.37
N ARG A 172 -25.39 0.15 7.08
CA ARG A 172 -25.50 1.05 8.23
C ARG A 172 -26.14 2.39 7.86
N ALA A 173 -25.73 2.98 6.74
CA ALA A 173 -26.28 4.26 6.27
C ALA A 173 -27.76 4.12 5.91
N ASP A 174 -28.15 3.03 5.25
CA ASP A 174 -29.54 2.74 4.91
C ASP A 174 -30.41 2.54 6.17
N LEU A 175 -29.96 1.73 7.13
CA LEU A 175 -30.64 1.54 8.41
C LEU A 175 -30.82 2.86 9.18
N MET A 176 -29.80 3.72 9.18
CA MET A 176 -29.91 5.05 9.78
C MET A 176 -30.95 5.93 9.08
N ALA A 177 -31.02 5.90 7.74
CA ALA A 177 -32.02 6.64 6.98
C ALA A 177 -33.44 6.12 7.25
N GLN A 178 -33.64 4.80 7.33
CA GLN A 178 -34.93 4.20 7.69
C GLN A 178 -35.38 4.59 9.11
N ILE A 179 -34.46 4.56 10.09
CA ILE A 179 -34.76 4.99 11.46
C ILE A 179 -35.12 6.49 11.51
N GLU A 180 -34.39 7.34 10.80
CA GLU A 180 -34.68 8.78 10.76
C GLU A 180 -36.04 9.05 10.11
N ALA A 181 -36.38 8.35 9.03
CA ALA A 181 -37.69 8.47 8.38
C ALA A 181 -38.83 8.16 9.35
N ILE A 182 -38.75 7.03 10.08
CA ILE A 182 -39.77 6.65 11.06
C ILE A 182 -39.82 7.65 12.22
N THR A 183 -38.69 8.02 12.80
CA THR A 183 -38.67 8.90 13.99
C THR A 183 -38.97 10.37 13.68
N GLY A 184 -38.64 10.84 12.49
CA GLY A 184 -38.92 12.20 12.01
C GLY A 184 -40.41 12.44 11.74
N GLU A 185 -41.15 11.41 11.33
CA GLU A 185 -42.61 11.46 11.18
C GLU A 185 -43.34 11.67 12.52
N PHE A 186 -42.79 11.19 13.64
CA PHE A 186 -43.37 11.40 14.98
C PHE A 186 -43.02 12.75 15.64
N LYS A 187 -42.13 13.55 15.05
CA LYS A 187 -41.73 14.86 15.57
C LYS A 187 -42.52 16.03 14.94
N LYS A 188 -43.32 15.77 13.91
CA LYS A 188 -44.20 16.75 13.26
C LYS A 188 -45.59 16.70 13.87
#